data_AF-A0A931SIU0-F1
#
_entry.id   AF-A0A931SIU0-F1
#
_cell.length_a   1.000
_cell.length_b   1.000
_cell.length_c   1.000
_cell.angle_alpha   90.00
_cell.angle_beta   90.00
_cell.angle_gamma   90.00
#
_symmetry.space_group_name_H-M   'P 1'
#
loop_
_entity.id
_entity.type
_entity.pdbx_description
1 polymer ?
#
loop_
_entity_poly.entity_id
_entity_poly.type
_entity_poly.pdbx_seq_one_letter_code
_entity_poly.pdbx_strand_id
1 'polypeptide(L)'
;MRDDLKNQGYNQEDEYFYRKDQEKLAKLRDKAEAQRAKLEAENKKKDYWMRCPKCGSSLKEESYGEVLVDRCASKACGGIYLDGGELEILLKAKSSLLQRIFGG
;
A
#
# COMPACT_ATOMS: atom_id res chain seq x y z
N MET A 1 50.29 25.89 -18.20
CA MET A 1 48.91 25.40 -18.35
C MET A 1 48.98 24.32 -19.41
N ARG A 2 48.90 23.04 -19.03
CA ARG A 2 49.23 21.89 -19.90
C ARG A 2 48.15 21.75 -20.99
N ASP A 3 48.48 22.17 -22.20
CA ASP A 3 47.65 22.06 -23.42
C ASP A 3 47.83 20.68 -24.10
N ASP A 4 48.44 19.73 -23.38
CA ASP A 4 48.87 18.41 -23.89
C ASP A 4 47.76 17.35 -23.72
N LEU A 5 46.67 17.68 -23.03
CA LEU A 5 45.54 16.78 -22.77
C LEU A 5 44.57 16.64 -23.95
N LYS A 6 44.70 17.46 -25.00
CA LYS A 6 43.84 17.38 -26.19
C LYS A 6 44.24 16.29 -27.17
N ASN A 7 45.37 15.61 -26.96
CA ASN A 7 45.94 14.64 -27.92
C ASN A 7 45.92 13.18 -27.43
N GLN A 8 45.27 12.88 -26.30
CA GLN A 8 44.78 11.53 -26.00
C GLN A 8 43.29 11.54 -26.29
N GLY A 9 42.96 11.06 -27.50
CA GLY A 9 41.64 11.17 -28.10
C GLY A 9 40.54 10.77 -27.12
N TYR A 10 39.67 11.73 -26.86
CA TYR A 10 38.28 11.47 -26.53
C TYR A 10 37.74 10.63 -27.69
N ASN A 11 37.79 9.33 -27.52
CA ASN A 11 37.57 8.35 -28.59
C ASN A 11 36.07 8.08 -28.70
N GLN A 12 35.63 7.51 -29.84
CA GLN A 12 34.20 7.24 -30.09
C GLN A 12 33.56 6.36 -29.00
N GLU A 13 34.38 5.52 -28.36
CA GLU A 13 33.98 4.68 -27.24
C GLU A 13 33.72 5.52 -25.98
N ASP A 14 34.55 6.51 -25.65
CA ASP A 14 34.36 7.43 -24.53
C ASP A 14 33.03 8.21 -24.65
N GLU A 15 32.72 8.75 -25.83
CA GLU A 15 31.44 9.42 -26.09
C GLU A 15 30.25 8.46 -25.94
N TYR A 16 30.41 7.22 -26.42
CA TYR A 16 29.40 6.18 -26.28
C TYR A 16 29.16 5.83 -24.79
N PHE A 17 30.23 5.63 -24.02
CA PHE A 17 30.15 5.33 -22.59
C PHE A 17 29.54 6.50 -21.81
N TYR A 18 29.91 7.75 -22.13
CA TYR A 18 29.32 8.93 -21.52
C TYR A 18 27.81 9.00 -21.74
N ARG A 19 27.34 8.80 -22.99
CA ARG A 19 25.90 8.77 -23.29
C ARG A 19 25.20 7.63 -22.55
N LYS A 20 25.81 6.45 -22.48
CA LYS A 20 25.23 5.31 -21.75
C LYS A 20 25.18 5.53 -20.24
N ASP A 21 26.18 6.18 -19.67
CA ASP A 21 26.18 6.54 -18.27
C ASP A 21 25.11 7.59 -17.97
N GLN A 22 24.96 8.61 -18.82
CA GLN A 22 23.87 9.58 -18.72
C GLN A 22 22.48 8.92 -18.79
N GLU A 23 22.25 8.02 -19.75
CA GLU A 23 21.01 7.24 -19.84
C GLU A 23 20.75 6.42 -18.57
N LYS A 24 21.80 5.78 -18.03
CA LYS A 24 21.70 4.97 -16.82
C LYS A 24 21.40 5.83 -15.59
N LEU A 25 22.08 6.96 -15.45
CA LEU A 25 21.85 7.93 -14.37
C LEU A 25 20.43 8.49 -14.42
N ALA A 26 19.90 8.81 -15.60
CA ALA A 26 18.50 9.22 -15.77
C ALA A 26 17.54 8.13 -15.28
N LYS A 27 17.71 6.88 -15.75
CA LYS A 27 16.88 5.74 -15.30
C LYS A 27 16.97 5.48 -13.79
N LEU A 28 18.15 5.68 -13.19
CA LEU A 28 18.34 5.53 -11.74
C LEU A 28 17.60 6.63 -10.97
N ARG A 29 17.61 7.86 -11.47
CA ARG A 29 16.84 8.98 -10.88
C ARG A 29 15.34 8.71 -10.94
N ASP A 30 14.81 8.29 -12.10
CA ASP A 30 13.39 7.97 -12.26
C ASP A 30 12.96 6.84 -11.31
N LYS A 31 13.80 5.80 -11.17
CA LYS A 31 13.55 4.70 -10.23
C LYS A 31 13.59 5.16 -8.78
N ALA A 32 14.56 5.99 -8.41
CA ALA A 32 14.67 6.52 -7.06
C ALA A 32 13.47 7.39 -6.70
N GLU A 33 13.00 8.23 -7.63
CA GLU A 33 11.77 9.02 -7.45
C GLU A 33 10.55 8.12 -7.26
N ALA A 34 10.35 7.14 -8.14
CA ALA A 34 9.24 6.19 -8.02
C ALA A 34 9.28 5.38 -6.71
N GLN A 35 10.47 4.97 -6.27
CA GLN A 35 10.66 4.28 -4.99
C GLN A 35 10.30 5.19 -3.81
N ARG A 36 10.75 6.45 -3.84
CA ARG A 36 10.41 7.43 -2.79
C ARG A 36 8.91 7.69 -2.72
N ALA A 37 8.24 7.87 -3.86
CA ALA A 37 6.80 8.08 -3.91
C ALA A 37 6.02 6.87 -3.36
N LYS A 38 6.45 5.64 -3.70
CA LYS A 38 5.86 4.41 -3.13
C LYS A 38 6.04 4.34 -1.62
N LEU A 39 7.25 4.58 -1.12
CA LEU A 39 7.56 4.56 0.31
C LEU A 39 6.73 5.60 1.08
N GLU A 40 6.55 6.79 0.52
CA GLU A 40 5.72 7.84 1.11
C GLU A 40 4.25 7.42 1.19
N ALA A 41 3.70 6.85 0.11
CA ALA A 41 2.32 6.35 0.10
C ALA A 41 2.11 5.22 1.11
N GLU A 42 3.05 4.27 1.21
CA GLU A 42 3.02 3.19 2.19
C GLU A 42 3.11 3.70 3.63
N ASN A 43 3.97 4.68 3.90
CA ASN A 43 4.09 5.28 5.23
C ASN A 43 2.82 6.02 5.62
N LYS A 44 2.23 6.79 4.70
CA LYS A 44 0.94 7.45 4.94
C LYS A 44 -0.17 6.45 5.24
N LYS A 45 -0.18 5.28 4.58
CA LYS A 45 -1.15 4.20 4.87
C LYS A 45 -1.06 3.70 6.31
N LYS A 46 0.16 3.60 6.87
CA LYS A 46 0.36 3.13 8.25
C LYS A 46 -0.28 4.03 9.29
N ASP A 47 -0.40 5.34 9.02
CA ASP A 47 -0.97 6.29 9.97
C ASP A 47 -2.46 6.02 10.28
N TYR A 48 -3.20 5.52 9.29
CA TYR A 48 -4.64 5.23 9.42
C TYR A 48 -4.98 3.74 9.37
N TRP A 49 -4.02 2.86 9.06
CA TRP A 49 -4.24 1.41 9.09
C TRP A 49 -4.62 0.93 10.49
N MET A 50 -5.69 0.12 10.59
CA MET A 50 -6.26 -0.37 11.86
C MET A 50 -6.63 0.74 12.85
N ARG A 51 -7.01 1.92 12.34
CA ARG A 51 -7.52 3.04 13.14
C ARG A 51 -9.00 3.28 12.86
N CYS A 52 -9.77 3.44 13.92
CA CYS A 52 -11.18 3.75 13.87
C CYS A 52 -11.41 5.10 13.18
N PRO A 53 -12.11 5.16 12.03
CA PRO A 53 -12.37 6.43 11.33
C PRO A 53 -13.25 7.39 12.13
N LYS A 54 -14.02 6.89 13.11
CA LYS A 54 -14.86 7.72 13.99
C LYS A 54 -14.10 8.40 15.12
N CYS A 55 -13.12 7.74 15.75
CA CYS A 55 -12.50 8.24 16.98
C CYS A 55 -10.97 8.05 17.07
N GLY A 56 -10.31 7.53 16.04
CA GLY A 56 -8.85 7.35 15.99
C GLY A 56 -8.26 6.26 16.91
N SER A 57 -9.08 5.60 17.73
CA SER A 57 -8.65 4.46 18.54
C SER A 57 -8.28 3.26 17.66
N SER A 58 -7.51 2.31 18.19
CA SER A 58 -7.18 1.08 17.46
C SER A 58 -8.43 0.22 17.20
N LEU A 59 -8.43 -0.46 16.05
CA LEU A 59 -9.35 -1.54 15.73
C LEU A 59 -8.77 -2.87 16.20
N LYS A 60 -9.64 -3.82 16.53
CA LYS A 60 -9.32 -5.20 16.85
C LYS A 60 -10.16 -6.10 15.96
N GLU A 61 -9.51 -7.03 15.29
CA GLU A 61 -10.18 -8.05 14.51
C GLU A 61 -10.87 -9.05 15.45
N GLU A 62 -12.13 -9.34 15.19
CA GLU A 62 -12.97 -10.29 15.91
C GLU A 62 -13.69 -11.21 14.92
N SER A 63 -13.74 -12.51 15.21
CA SER A 63 -14.48 -13.47 14.38
C SER A 63 -15.95 -13.54 14.81
N TYR A 64 -16.85 -13.43 13.83
CA TYR A 64 -18.29 -13.68 13.95
C TYR A 64 -18.68 -14.82 13.01
N GLY A 65 -18.37 -16.05 13.42
CA GLY A 65 -18.52 -17.24 12.59
C GLY A 65 -17.44 -17.28 11.52
N GLU A 66 -17.84 -17.27 10.24
CA GLU A 66 -16.90 -17.31 9.10
C GLU A 66 -16.45 -15.91 8.65
N VAL A 67 -16.89 -14.86 9.33
CA VAL A 67 -16.59 -13.46 8.96
C VAL A 67 -15.72 -12.83 10.02
N LEU A 68 -14.63 -12.18 9.58
CA LEU A 68 -13.81 -11.32 10.42
C LEU A 68 -14.42 -9.92 10.41
N VAL A 69 -14.40 -9.22 11.53
CA VAL A 69 -14.84 -7.82 11.59
C VAL A 69 -13.89 -7.02 12.45
N ASP A 70 -13.76 -5.74 12.16
CA ASP A 70 -12.94 -4.84 12.93
C ASP A 70 -13.77 -4.06 13.96
N ARG A 71 -13.55 -4.36 15.24
CA ARG A 71 -14.19 -3.64 16.36
C ARG A 71 -13.26 -2.57 16.92
N CYS A 72 -13.79 -1.37 17.10
CA CYS A 72 -13.11 -0.30 17.81
C CYS A 72 -12.85 -0.65 19.28
N ALA A 73 -11.59 -0.57 19.71
CA ALA A 73 -11.19 -0.88 21.09
C ALA A 73 -11.73 0.12 22.13
N SER A 74 -12.11 1.33 21.71
CA SER A 74 -12.77 2.29 22.59
C SER A 74 -14.21 1.86 22.86
N LYS A 75 -14.50 1.51 24.12
CA LYS A 75 -15.86 1.14 24.55
C LYS A 75 -16.90 2.24 24.33
N ALA A 76 -16.49 3.50 24.48
CA ALA A 76 -17.37 4.66 24.23
C ALA A 76 -17.70 4.83 22.73
N CYS A 77 -16.84 4.32 21.83
CA CYS A 77 -17.10 4.32 20.40
C CYS A 77 -17.83 3.04 19.95
N GLY A 78 -17.27 1.87 20.30
CA GLY A 78 -17.85 0.54 20.03
C GLY A 78 -18.11 0.20 18.56
N GLY A 79 -17.63 1.01 17.62
CA GLY A 79 -17.91 0.87 16.18
C GLY A 79 -17.42 -0.47 15.63
N ILE A 80 -18.17 -1.02 14.68
CA ILE A 80 -17.83 -2.24 13.95
C ILE A 80 -17.68 -1.86 12.48
N TYR A 81 -16.60 -2.30 11.87
CA TYR A 81 -16.26 -2.06 10.47
C TYR A 81 -16.12 -3.41 9.78
N LEU A 82 -16.58 -3.45 8.53
CA LEU A 82 -16.61 -4.63 7.68
C LEU A 82 -15.84 -4.29 6.41
N ASP A 83 -15.05 -5.24 5.95
CA ASP A 83 -14.40 -5.16 4.65
C ASP A 83 -15.39 -5.50 3.52
N GLY A 84 -15.02 -5.14 2.30
CA GLY A 84 -15.87 -5.38 1.12
C GLY A 84 -16.17 -6.87 0.94
N GLY A 85 -17.46 -7.24 0.89
CA GLY A 85 -17.90 -8.63 0.73
C GLY A 85 -18.27 -9.35 2.04
N GLU A 86 -17.83 -8.84 3.19
CA GLU A 86 -18.08 -9.48 4.49
C GLU A 86 -19.54 -9.35 4.93
N LEU A 87 -20.17 -8.20 4.63
CA LEU A 87 -21.58 -7.97 4.91
C LEU A 87 -22.47 -8.98 4.18
N GLU A 88 -22.16 -9.26 2.91
CA GLU A 88 -22.89 -10.21 2.08
C GLU A 88 -22.79 -11.64 2.65
N ILE A 89 -21.62 -12.03 3.16
CA ILE A 89 -21.42 -13.34 3.82
C ILE A 89 -22.26 -13.42 5.10
N LEU A 90 -22.23 -12.36 5.94
CA LEU A 90 -23.05 -12.30 7.15
C LEU A 90 -24.56 -12.40 6.84
N LEU A 91 -25.03 -11.72 5.81
CA LEU A 91 -26.43 -11.73 5.42
C LEU A 91 -26.86 -13.11 4.89
N LYS A 92 -26.02 -13.77 4.07
CA LYS A 92 -26.28 -15.14 3.59
C LYS A 92 -26.38 -16.13 4.75
N ALA A 93 -25.45 -16.08 5.70
CA ALA A 93 -25.44 -16.97 6.87
C ALA A 93 -26.74 -16.86 7.69
N LYS A 94 -27.25 -15.64 7.90
CA LYS A 94 -28.52 -15.42 8.63
C LYS A 94 -29.75 -15.90 7.87
N SER A 95 -29.80 -15.69 6.56
CA SER A 95 -30.96 -16.10 5.73
C SER A 95 -31.18 -17.62 5.75
N SER A 96 -30.09 -18.41 5.68
CA SER A 96 -30.14 -19.87 5.75
C SER A 96 -30.68 -20.36 7.11
N LEU A 97 -30.30 -19.69 8.21
CA LEU A 97 -30.78 -20.04 9.55
C LEU A 97 -32.26 -19.70 9.76
N LEU A 98 -32.70 -18.51 9.33
CA LEU A 98 -34.10 -18.08 9.46
C LEU A 98 -35.04 -18.96 8.63
N GLN A 99 -34.62 -19.35 7.42
CA GLN A 99 -35.39 -20.26 6.57
C GLN A 99 -35.55 -21.65 7.20
N ARG A 100 -34.54 -22.14 7.95
CA ARG A 100 -34.61 -23.43 8.65
C ARG A 100 -35.50 -23.41 9.90
N ILE A 101 -35.68 -22.26 10.53
CA ILE A 101 -36.45 -22.13 11.79
C ILE A 101 -37.91 -21.76 11.52
N PHE A 102 -38.18 -20.94 10.49
CA PHE A 102 -39.53 -20.40 10.23
C PHE A 102 -40.10 -20.79 8.86
N GLY A 103 -39.35 -21.52 8.03
CA GLY A 103 -39.77 -21.94 6.69
C GLY A 103 -40.37 -23.34 6.61
N GLY A 104 -40.86 -23.89 7.72
CA GLY A 104 -41.57 -25.17 7.80
C GLY A 104 -43.01 -24.97 8.20
#